data_AF-A0A349L676-F1
#
_entry.id   AF-A0A349L676-F1
#
_cell.length_a   1.000
_cell.length_b   1.000
_cell.length_c   1.000
_cell.angle_alpha   90.00
_cell.angle_beta   90.00
_cell.angle_gamma   90.00
#
_symmetry.space_group_name_H-M   'P 1'
#
loop_
_entity.id
_entity.type
_entity.pdbx_description
1 polymer ?
#
loop_
_entity_poly.entity_id
_entity_poly.type
_entity_poly.pdbx_seq_one_letter_code
_entity_poly.pdbx_strand_id
1 'polypeptide(L)'
;MLLLFILAATLIAYFLLRDKNPTPPQPLVQPPAVTLAPRPPPTGAAWHWQDGGRHETEVVVEAAFQGVIAALAAAQGDSRAPLQAMLVPDADNRSIAVFIAATLVGYLAQEDARRLRRRLDDKDLSGQTTSCDAVLGGGGLWQGKRLMHVVRLDIAAAD
;
A
#
# COMPACT_ATOMS: atom_id res chain seq x y z
N MET A 1 -39.28 -41.22 -22.44
CA MET A 1 -38.79 -41.61 -21.11
C MET A 1 -37.33 -41.22 -20.91
N LEU A 2 -36.36 -41.78 -21.65
CA LEU A 2 -34.92 -41.43 -21.51
C LEU A 2 -34.61 -39.92 -21.65
N LEU A 3 -35.21 -39.25 -22.63
CA LEU A 3 -34.99 -37.82 -22.93
C LEU A 3 -35.49 -36.89 -21.79
N LEU A 4 -36.54 -37.30 -21.08
CA LEU A 4 -37.08 -36.58 -19.92
C LEU A 4 -36.13 -36.65 -18.71
N PHE A 5 -35.45 -37.80 -18.51
CA PHE A 5 -34.45 -37.95 -17.45
C PHE A 5 -33.21 -37.08 -17.70
N ILE A 6 -32.77 -36.93 -18.95
CA ILE A 6 -31.62 -36.08 -19.30
C ILE A 6 -31.94 -34.59 -19.07
N LEU A 7 -33.13 -34.15 -19.47
CA LEU A 7 -33.60 -32.78 -19.21
C LEU A 7 -33.74 -32.49 -17.71
N ALA A 8 -34.26 -33.45 -16.93
CA ALA A 8 -34.35 -33.30 -15.48
C ALA A 8 -32.96 -33.24 -14.82
N ALA A 9 -32.03 -34.11 -15.22
CA ALA A 9 -30.67 -34.14 -14.66
C ALA A 9 -29.88 -32.86 -14.96
N THR A 10 -30.02 -32.32 -16.18
CA THR A 10 -29.36 -31.07 -16.57
C THR A 10 -29.95 -29.85 -15.85
N LEU A 11 -31.27 -29.82 -15.62
CA LEU A 11 -31.91 -28.74 -14.85
C LEU A 11 -31.49 -28.75 -13.37
N ILE A 12 -31.39 -29.94 -12.77
CA ILE A 12 -30.93 -30.11 -11.38
C ILE A 12 -29.46 -29.69 -11.27
N ALA A 13 -28.61 -30.12 -12.20
CA ALA A 13 -27.20 -29.69 -12.22
C ALA A 13 -27.09 -28.17 -12.37
N TYR A 14 -27.88 -27.55 -13.26
CA TYR A 14 -27.90 -26.11 -13.44
C TYR A 14 -28.27 -25.37 -12.14
N PHE A 15 -29.28 -25.83 -11.40
CA PHE A 15 -29.66 -25.22 -10.13
C PHE A 15 -28.59 -25.39 -9.05
N LEU A 16 -27.97 -26.57 -8.95
CA LEU A 16 -26.89 -26.83 -7.98
C LEU A 16 -25.62 -26.01 -8.26
N LEU A 17 -25.33 -25.70 -9.52
CA LEU A 17 -24.20 -24.84 -9.87
C LEU A 17 -24.50 -23.34 -9.71
N ARG A 18 -25.78 -22.94 -9.77
CA ARG A 18 -26.20 -21.54 -9.69
C ARG A 18 -26.18 -20.98 -8.26
N ASP A 19 -26.40 -21.81 -7.25
CA ASP A 19 -26.44 -21.40 -5.82
C ASP A 19 -25.05 -21.27 -5.16
N LYS A 20 -24.03 -20.85 -5.92
CA LYS A 20 -22.78 -20.36 -5.33
C LYS A 20 -22.94 -18.91 -4.93
N ASN A 21 -23.76 -18.65 -3.91
CA ASN A 21 -23.67 -17.42 -3.16
C ASN A 21 -22.27 -17.36 -2.52
N PRO A 22 -21.39 -16.44 -2.94
CA PRO A 22 -20.12 -16.28 -2.26
C PRO A 22 -20.42 -15.90 -0.82
N THR A 23 -19.95 -16.71 0.13
CA THR A 23 -19.97 -16.39 1.55
C THR A 23 -19.45 -14.95 1.70
N PRO A 24 -20.19 -14.02 2.32
CA PRO A 24 -19.65 -12.70 2.59
C PRO A 24 -18.35 -12.88 3.36
N PRO A 25 -17.23 -12.30 2.89
CA PRO A 25 -15.95 -12.47 3.56
C PRO A 25 -16.14 -12.06 5.02
N GLN A 26 -15.90 -12.99 5.94
CA GLN A 26 -15.85 -12.68 7.35
C GLN A 26 -14.91 -11.49 7.51
N PRO A 27 -15.31 -10.43 8.23
CA PRO A 27 -14.35 -9.41 8.64
C PRO A 27 -13.25 -10.15 9.40
N LEU A 28 -12.06 -10.22 8.80
CA LEU A 28 -10.89 -10.68 9.51
C LEU A 28 -10.77 -9.73 10.70
N VAL A 29 -11.09 -10.23 11.90
CA VAL A 29 -10.73 -9.56 13.14
C VAL A 29 -9.22 -9.47 13.09
N GLN A 30 -8.70 -8.32 12.66
CA GLN A 30 -7.27 -8.09 12.60
C GLN A 30 -6.79 -8.29 14.05
N PRO A 31 -5.92 -9.28 14.30
CA PRO A 31 -5.21 -9.29 15.56
C PRO A 31 -4.51 -7.94 15.67
N PRO A 32 -4.44 -7.31 16.86
CA PRO A 32 -3.57 -6.16 17.03
C PRO A 32 -2.20 -6.58 16.52
N ALA A 33 -1.73 -5.91 15.47
CA ALA A 33 -0.45 -6.20 14.85
C ALA A 33 0.63 -5.88 15.88
N VAL A 34 0.99 -6.86 16.71
CA VAL A 34 2.23 -6.85 17.47
C VAL A 34 3.32 -7.32 16.52
N THR A 35 3.54 -6.52 15.48
CA THR A 35 4.79 -6.49 14.74
C THR A 35 5.58 -5.37 15.42
N LEU A 36 6.90 -5.51 15.56
CA LEU A 36 7.81 -4.37 15.81
C LEU A 36 7.68 -3.38 14.65
N ALA A 37 6.55 -2.70 14.54
CA ALA A 37 6.35 -1.64 13.59
C ALA A 37 7.29 -0.51 14.04
N PRO A 38 8.09 0.05 13.12
CA PRO A 38 8.89 1.22 13.46
C PRO A 38 7.99 2.27 14.11
N ARG A 39 8.46 2.85 15.21
CA ARG A 39 7.66 3.85 15.92
C ARG A 39 7.47 5.04 14.97
N PRO A 40 6.25 5.60 14.85
CA PRO A 40 6.08 6.85 14.10
C PRO A 40 7.07 7.90 14.63
N PRO A 41 7.70 8.66 13.74
CA PRO A 41 8.82 9.53 14.13
C PRO A 41 8.34 10.59 15.13
N PRO A 42 9.01 10.75 16.30
CA PRO A 42 8.66 11.76 17.29
C PRO A 42 9.13 13.17 16.89
N THR A 43 10.03 13.28 15.91
CA THR A 43 10.67 14.51 15.44
C THR A 43 10.32 14.80 13.98
N GLY A 44 10.38 16.09 13.61
CA GLY A 44 10.26 16.51 12.21
C GLY A 44 11.36 15.95 11.32
N ALA A 45 11.15 15.96 10.00
CA ALA A 45 12.11 15.44 9.04
C ALA A 45 13.39 16.28 8.99
N ALA A 46 14.54 15.63 9.00
CA ALA A 46 15.85 16.28 8.87
C ALA A 46 16.05 16.88 7.47
N TRP A 47 15.40 16.29 6.46
CA TRP A 47 15.46 16.73 5.07
C TRP A 47 14.15 16.41 4.35
N HIS A 48 13.79 17.24 3.38
CA HIS A 48 12.66 16.99 2.50
C HIS A 48 13.15 16.78 1.06
N TRP A 49 12.88 15.60 0.52
CA TRP A 49 13.22 15.20 -0.85
C TRP A 49 12.13 15.66 -1.81
N GLN A 50 12.55 16.09 -2.99
CA GLN A 50 11.68 16.47 -4.09
C GLN A 50 12.33 16.00 -5.39
N ASP A 51 11.51 15.60 -6.36
CA ASP A 51 11.92 15.17 -7.69
C ASP A 51 11.11 15.81 -8.81
N GLY A 52 10.61 17.02 -8.55
CA GLY A 52 9.81 17.78 -9.51
C GLY A 52 8.39 17.22 -9.70
N GLY A 53 7.89 16.42 -8.75
CA GLY A 53 6.56 15.85 -8.80
C GLY A 53 6.41 14.66 -9.75
N ARG A 54 7.50 13.94 -10.06
CA ARG A 54 7.45 12.77 -10.96
C ARG A 54 6.78 11.57 -10.31
N HIS A 55 6.93 11.42 -8.98
CA HIS A 55 6.32 10.33 -8.21
C HIS A 55 6.61 8.93 -8.79
N GLU A 56 7.86 8.65 -9.17
CA GLU A 56 8.24 7.41 -9.86
C GLU A 56 8.51 6.24 -8.91
N THR A 57 8.89 6.52 -7.66
CA THR A 57 9.18 5.45 -6.70
C THR A 57 7.91 4.93 -6.05
N GLU A 58 7.57 3.67 -6.31
CA GLU A 58 6.44 3.00 -5.68
C GLU A 58 6.82 2.36 -4.35
N VAL A 59 5.95 2.51 -3.35
CA VAL A 59 6.09 1.84 -2.05
C VAL A 59 5.65 0.39 -2.19
N VAL A 60 6.42 -0.54 -1.63
CA VAL A 60 6.00 -1.92 -1.49
C VAL A 60 4.94 -2.00 -0.39
N VAL A 61 3.71 -2.26 -0.81
CA VAL A 61 2.53 -2.31 0.06
C VAL A 61 2.07 -3.75 0.24
N GLU A 62 2.21 -4.27 1.47
CA GLU A 62 1.63 -5.55 1.85
C GLU A 62 0.09 -5.47 1.95
N ALA A 63 -0.58 -6.60 1.75
CA ALA A 63 -2.05 -6.67 1.79
C ALA A 63 -2.63 -6.16 3.13
N ALA A 64 -1.90 -6.31 4.23
CA ALA A 64 -2.29 -5.81 5.55
C ALA A 64 -2.44 -4.28 5.60
N PHE A 65 -1.69 -3.54 4.78
CA PHE A 65 -1.72 -2.07 4.76
C PHE A 65 -2.80 -1.50 3.83
N GLN A 66 -3.47 -2.32 3.01
CA GLN A 66 -4.49 -1.86 2.06
C GLN A 66 -5.66 -1.15 2.75
N GLY A 67 -6.04 -1.60 3.95
CA GLY A 67 -7.12 -0.98 4.73
C GLY A 67 -6.77 0.44 5.21
N VAL A 68 -5.55 0.64 5.71
CA VAL A 68 -5.10 1.97 6.19
C VAL A 68 -4.90 2.95 5.04
N ILE A 69 -4.39 2.48 3.89
CA ILE A 69 -4.23 3.33 2.70
C ILE A 69 -5.60 3.72 2.13
N ALA A 70 -6.56 2.80 2.12
CA ALA A 70 -7.93 3.12 1.71
C ALA A 70 -8.57 4.19 2.61
N ALA A 71 -8.33 4.13 3.92
CA ALA A 71 -8.80 5.15 4.86
C ALA A 71 -8.13 6.51 4.63
N LEU A 72 -6.83 6.54 4.35
CA LEU A 72 -6.11 7.76 3.98
C LEU A 72 -6.65 8.35 2.67
N ALA A 73 -6.85 7.53 1.63
CA ALA A 73 -7.40 7.96 0.36
C ALA A 73 -8.83 8.52 0.52
N ALA A 74 -9.67 7.87 1.34
CA ALA A 74 -11.00 8.37 1.65
C ALA A 74 -10.98 9.70 2.41
N ALA A 75 -10.05 9.87 3.36
CA ALA A 75 -9.87 11.12 4.10
C ALA A 75 -9.37 12.28 3.23
N GLN A 76 -8.55 11.98 2.23
CA GLN A 76 -8.09 12.94 1.22
C GLN A 76 -9.22 13.37 0.27
N GLY A 77 -10.24 12.53 0.10
CA GLY A 77 -11.38 12.76 -0.78
C GLY A 77 -10.95 12.86 -2.25
N ASP A 78 -11.57 13.77 -3.01
CA ASP A 78 -11.25 13.99 -4.43
C ASP A 78 -9.97 14.83 -4.64
N SER A 79 -9.33 15.29 -3.56
CA SER A 79 -8.10 16.07 -3.64
C SER A 79 -6.97 15.19 -4.18
N ARG A 80 -6.32 15.64 -5.26
CA ARG A 80 -5.09 15.03 -5.76
C ARG A 80 -3.83 15.72 -5.21
N ALA A 81 -3.98 16.57 -4.20
CA ALA A 81 -2.84 17.24 -3.59
C ALA A 81 -1.88 16.22 -2.97
N PRO A 82 -0.56 16.35 -3.15
CA PRO A 82 0.39 15.46 -2.50
C PRO A 82 0.26 15.50 -0.97
N LEU A 83 0.46 14.35 -0.34
CA LEU A 83 0.56 14.18 1.10
C LEU A 83 2.02 14.09 1.50
N GLN A 84 2.39 14.65 2.65
CA GLN A 84 3.75 14.48 3.15
C GLN A 84 3.94 13.05 3.69
N ALA A 85 4.94 12.35 3.15
CA ALA A 85 5.41 11.06 3.64
C ALA A 85 6.70 11.21 4.44
N MET A 86 6.81 10.48 5.54
CA MET A 86 8.01 10.37 6.38
C MET A 86 8.70 9.04 6.09
N LEU A 87 9.99 9.12 5.78
CA LEU A 87 10.87 8.01 5.45
C LEU A 87 11.75 7.73 6.66
N VAL A 88 11.50 6.60 7.33
CA VAL A 88 12.15 6.21 8.58
C VAL A 88 13.04 5.00 8.33
N PRO A 89 14.37 5.14 8.43
CA PRO A 89 15.27 4.00 8.41
C PRO A 89 14.96 3.05 9.59
N ASP A 90 14.89 1.75 9.32
CA ASP A 90 14.73 0.74 10.39
C ASP A 90 16.01 0.63 11.23
N ALA A 91 15.94 0.06 12.44
CA ALA A 91 17.06 -0.04 13.37
C ALA A 91 18.24 -0.86 12.81
N ASP A 92 17.94 -1.92 12.05
CA ASP A 92 18.95 -2.71 11.33
C ASP A 92 19.42 -2.03 10.03
N ASN A 93 18.84 -0.86 9.73
CA ASN A 93 19.12 -0.01 8.58
C ASN A 93 18.97 -0.76 7.24
N ARG A 94 18.17 -1.83 7.17
CA ARG A 94 17.99 -2.67 5.96
C ARG A 94 16.80 -2.25 5.11
N SER A 95 15.77 -1.71 5.76
CA SER A 95 14.52 -1.25 5.17
C SER A 95 14.31 0.22 5.53
N ILE A 96 13.49 0.90 4.72
CA ILE A 96 13.02 2.24 5.01
C ILE A 96 11.50 2.17 5.03
N ALA A 97 10.94 2.43 6.20
CA ALA A 97 9.50 2.47 6.43
C ALA A 97 8.93 3.80 5.95
N VAL A 98 7.74 3.75 5.37
CA VAL A 98 7.04 4.91 4.83
C VAL A 98 5.81 5.17 5.69
N PHE A 99 5.75 6.36 6.29
CA PHE A 99 4.61 6.82 7.08
C PHE A 99 3.91 7.97 6.39
N ILE A 100 2.59 7.98 6.39
CA ILE A 100 1.76 9.13 5.97
C ILE A 100 0.79 9.43 7.11
N ALA A 101 0.72 10.69 7.55
CA ALA A 101 -0.10 11.09 8.70
C ALA A 101 0.12 10.17 9.93
N ALA A 102 1.38 9.93 10.28
CA ALA A 102 1.82 9.03 11.36
C ALA A 102 1.38 7.55 11.25
N THR A 103 0.85 7.15 10.09
CA THR A 103 0.41 5.77 9.82
C THR A 103 1.41 5.08 8.91
N LEU A 104 1.88 3.90 9.30
CA LEU A 104 2.75 3.07 8.45
C LEU A 104 1.94 2.57 7.24
N VAL A 105 2.37 2.92 6.04
CA VAL A 105 1.70 2.53 4.78
C VAL A 105 2.46 1.46 4.00
N GLY A 106 3.73 1.23 4.34
CA GLY A 106 4.56 0.20 3.72
C GLY A 106 6.04 0.50 3.84
N TYR A 107 6.82 -0.10 2.93
CA TYR A 107 8.27 0.02 2.91
C TYR A 107 8.78 0.32 1.51
N LEU A 108 9.94 0.97 1.41
CA LEU A 108 10.64 1.05 0.14
C LEU A 108 11.11 -0.32 -0.32
N ALA A 109 11.14 -0.55 -1.63
CA ALA A 109 11.80 -1.71 -2.20
C ALA A 109 13.28 -1.74 -1.78
N GLN A 110 13.88 -2.93 -1.70
CA GLN A 110 15.23 -3.09 -1.18
C GLN A 110 16.27 -2.24 -1.93
N GLU A 111 16.12 -2.14 -3.25
CA GLU A 111 17.01 -1.34 -4.10
C GLU A 111 16.87 0.16 -3.82
N ASP A 112 15.64 0.68 -3.79
CA ASP A 112 15.36 2.09 -3.48
C ASP A 112 15.81 2.45 -2.06
N ALA A 113 15.59 1.55 -1.09
CA ALA A 113 16.07 1.71 0.27
C ALA A 113 17.60 1.77 0.35
N ARG A 114 18.33 1.00 -0.48
CA ARG A 114 19.80 1.09 -0.58
C ARG A 114 20.25 2.41 -1.21
N ARG A 115 19.56 2.85 -2.27
CA ARG A 115 19.85 4.12 -2.97
C ARG A 115 19.62 5.31 -2.04
N LEU A 116 18.50 5.36 -1.34
CA LEU A 116 18.19 6.43 -0.40
C LEU A 116 19.18 6.48 0.77
N ARG A 117 19.59 5.32 1.32
CA ARG A 117 20.65 5.28 2.36
C ARG A 117 21.96 5.91 1.88
N ARG A 118 22.44 5.55 0.69
CA ARG A 118 23.65 6.18 0.13
C ARG A 118 23.51 7.70 0.04
N ARG A 119 22.36 8.19 -0.41
CA ARG A 119 22.07 9.64 -0.47
C ARG A 119 21.99 10.31 0.90
N LEU A 120 21.58 9.59 1.95
CA LEU A 120 21.61 10.08 3.32
C LEU A 120 23.05 10.14 3.83
N ASP A 121 23.86 9.11 3.56
CA ASP A 121 25.27 9.06 3.92
C ASP A 121 26.05 10.20 3.24
N ASP A 122 25.83 10.43 1.94
CA ASP A 122 26.45 11.54 1.18
C ASP A 122 26.10 12.93 1.72
N LYS A 123 25.04 13.04 2.54
CA LYS A 123 24.56 14.29 3.15
C LYS A 123 24.85 14.38 4.65
N ASP A 124 25.59 13.43 5.22
CA ASP A 124 25.79 13.30 6.68
C ASP A 124 24.46 13.17 7.46
N LEU A 125 23.44 12.59 6.84
CA LEU A 125 22.10 12.34 7.40
C LEU A 125 21.83 10.85 7.66
N SER A 126 22.88 10.04 7.79
CA SER A 126 22.78 8.60 8.02
C SER A 126 21.85 8.26 9.18
N GLY A 127 20.88 7.37 8.93
CA GLY A 127 19.91 6.93 9.94
C GLY A 127 18.87 7.97 10.36
N GLN A 128 18.91 9.19 9.82
CA GLN A 128 17.94 10.23 10.15
C GLN A 128 16.62 10.04 9.36
N THR A 129 15.52 10.41 10.00
CA THR A 129 14.21 10.47 9.35
C THR A 129 14.18 11.63 8.35
N THR A 130 13.73 11.35 7.13
CA THR A 130 13.53 12.36 6.08
C THR A 130 12.08 12.36 5.60
N SER A 131 11.69 13.32 4.77
CA SER A 131 10.34 13.39 4.21
C SER A 131 10.37 13.57 2.70
N CYS A 132 9.24 13.32 2.06
CA CYS A 132 9.00 13.58 0.64
C CYS A 132 7.50 13.78 0.41
N ASP A 133 7.14 14.23 -0.78
CA ASP A 133 5.74 14.25 -1.19
C ASP A 133 5.32 12.87 -1.69
N ALA A 134 4.06 12.51 -1.46
CA ALA A 134 3.49 11.23 -1.83
C ALA A 134 2.09 11.40 -2.42
N VAL A 135 1.78 10.60 -3.42
CA VAL A 135 0.43 10.52 -4.01
C VAL A 135 -0.15 9.13 -3.81
N LEU A 136 -1.41 9.11 -3.43
CA LEU A 136 -2.21 7.89 -3.34
C LEU A 136 -2.87 7.64 -4.70
N GLY A 137 -2.87 6.39 -5.14
CA GLY A 137 -3.52 5.96 -6.38
C GLY A 137 -4.20 4.61 -6.23
N GLY A 138 -4.84 4.15 -7.30
CA GLY A 138 -5.54 2.86 -7.30
C GLY A 138 -6.89 2.91 -6.61
N GLY A 139 -7.34 1.82 -6.00
CA GLY A 139 -8.60 1.74 -5.23
C GLY A 139 -9.91 1.79 -6.06
N GLY A 140 -9.83 2.22 -7.32
CA GLY A 140 -10.95 2.27 -8.26
C GLY A 140 -11.39 0.89 -8.76
N LEU A 141 -12.52 0.87 -9.46
CA LEU A 141 -13.02 -0.33 -10.14
C LEU A 141 -12.44 -0.43 -11.56
N TRP A 142 -11.87 -1.58 -11.91
CA TRP A 142 -11.47 -1.94 -13.26
C TRP A 142 -12.09 -3.29 -13.63
N GLN A 143 -12.91 -3.32 -14.68
CA GLN A 143 -13.63 -4.53 -15.12
C GLN A 143 -14.39 -5.24 -13.98
N GLY A 144 -15.06 -4.47 -13.11
CA GLY A 144 -15.82 -4.98 -11.97
C GLY A 144 -14.97 -5.48 -10.79
N LYS A 145 -13.64 -5.39 -10.87
CA LYS A 145 -12.72 -5.73 -9.78
C LYS A 145 -12.16 -4.45 -9.17
N ARG A 146 -12.02 -4.41 -7.84
CA ARG A 146 -11.36 -3.30 -7.15
C ARG A 146 -9.85 -3.44 -7.29
N LEU A 147 -9.21 -2.39 -7.79
CA LEU A 147 -7.75 -2.28 -7.84
C LEU A 147 -7.20 -2.06 -6.45
N MET A 148 -5.99 -2.56 -6.21
CA MET A 148 -5.25 -2.26 -4.97
C MET A 148 -4.90 -0.77 -4.93
N HIS A 149 -4.77 -0.24 -3.72
CA HIS A 149 -4.19 1.08 -3.54
C HIS A 149 -2.67 1.01 -3.72
N VAL A 150 -2.13 2.05 -4.32
CA VAL A 150 -0.69 2.25 -4.52
C VAL A 150 -0.27 3.57 -3.89
N VAL A 151 0.95 3.62 -3.38
CA VAL A 151 1.57 4.83 -2.85
C VAL A 151 2.81 5.12 -3.68
N ARG A 152 2.91 6.33 -4.23
CA ARG A 152 4.04 6.76 -5.04
C ARG A 152 4.68 7.99 -4.44
N LEU A 153 6.01 8.02 -4.41
CA LEU A 153 6.80 9.02 -3.70
C LEU A 153 7.58 9.90 -4.67
N ASP A 154 7.62 11.19 -4.38
CA ASP A 154 8.43 12.19 -5.10
C ASP A 154 9.87 12.19 -4.59
N ILE A 155 10.53 11.05 -4.75
CA ILE A 155 11.96 10.92 -4.53
C ILE A 155 12.61 10.51 -5.83
N ALA A 156 13.76 11.12 -6.15
CA ALA A 156 14.46 10.78 -7.37
C ALA A 156 14.78 9.29 -7.41
N ALA A 157 14.19 8.60 -8.40
CA ALA A 157 14.66 7.31 -8.87
C ALA A 157 16.07 7.56 -9.39
N ALA A 158 17.09 7.16 -8.63
CA ALA A 158 18.46 7.48 -9.02
C ALA A 158 18.82 6.74 -10.31
N ASP A 159 19.31 7.49 -11.30
CA ASP A 159 19.92 6.98 -12.54
C ASP A 159 20.98 5.88 -12.28
#